data_AF-A0AA51FPT1-F1
#
_entry.id   AF-A0AA51FPT1-F1
#
_cell.length_a   1.000
_cell.length_b   1.000
_cell.length_c   1.000
_cell.angle_alpha   90.00
_cell.angle_beta   90.00
_cell.angle_gamma   90.00
#
_symmetry.space_group_name_H-M   'P 1'
#
loop_
_entity.id
_entity.type
_entity.pdbx_description
1 polymer ?
#
loop_
_entity_poly.entity_id
_entity_poly.type
_entity_poly.pdbx_seq_one_letter_code
_entity_poly.pdbx_strand_id
1 'polypeptide(L)' 'ACSSEVMMLRVARRYDAATDSVMFATNEAYTRENYRKAGMAYVIEDLLHFCRCMYEMSMDNVHYALLTAIVIFS' A
#
# COMPACT_ATOMS: atom_id res chain seq x y z
N ALA A 1 2.71 -17.80 -2.47
CA ALA A 1 1.66 -16.90 -2.95
C ALA A 1 1.52 -15.65 -2.05
N CYS A 2 1.74 -15.77 -0.73
CA CYS A 2 1.46 -14.68 0.23
C CYS A 2 2.46 -13.51 0.25
N SER A 3 3.60 -13.61 -0.43
CA SER A 3 4.68 -12.61 -0.37
C SER A 3 4.27 -11.25 -0.95
N SER A 4 3.51 -11.25 -2.05
CA SER A 4 3.02 -10.04 -2.72
C SER A 4 1.89 -9.35 -1.94
N GLU A 5 1.02 -10.13 -1.29
CA GLU A 5 -0.10 -9.62 -0.49
C GLU A 5 0.40 -8.95 0.79
N VAL A 6 1.34 -9.60 1.51
CA VAL A 6 1.99 -9.00 2.69
C VAL A 6 2.75 -7.73 2.30
N MET A 7 3.41 -7.70 1.14
CA MET A 7 4.09 -6.51 0.63
C MET A 7 3.09 -5.36 0.37
N MET A 8 1.95 -5.64 -0.27
CA MET A 8 0.90 -4.64 -0.51
C MET A 8 0.32 -4.07 0.79
N LEU A 9 0.03 -4.92 1.80
CA LEU A 9 -0.48 -4.46 3.10
C LEU A 9 0.53 -3.58 3.84
N ARG A 10 1.83 -3.91 3.75
CA ARG A 10 2.90 -3.09 4.34
C ARG A 10 3.02 -1.73 3.65
N VAL A 11 2.81 -1.68 2.34
CA VAL A 11 2.79 -0.44 1.57
C VAL A 11 1.57 0.41 1.92
N ALA A 12 0.38 -0.19 2.01
CA ALA A 12 -0.84 0.53 2.41
C ALA A 12 -0.73 1.17 3.80
N ARG A 13 -0.03 0.55 4.76
CA ARG A 13 0.26 1.17 6.07
C ARG A 13 1.19 2.38 6.02
N ARG A 14 1.97 2.52 4.95
CA ARG A 14 2.92 3.64 4.73
C ARG A 14 2.42 4.61 3.66
N TYR A 15 1.17 4.47 3.26
CA TYR A 15 0.51 5.40 2.36
C TYR A 15 0.13 6.66 3.13
N ASP A 16 0.58 7.80 2.62
CA ASP A 16 0.15 9.11 3.09
C ASP A 16 -0.96 9.63 2.17
N ALA A 17 -2.18 9.68 2.69
CA ALA A 17 -3.35 10.17 1.97
C ALA A 17 -3.25 11.68 1.64
N ALA A 18 -2.49 12.46 2.40
CA ALA A 18 -2.35 13.89 2.15
C ALA A 18 -1.51 14.20 0.90
N THR A 19 -0.49 13.39 0.64
CA THR A 19 0.44 13.56 -0.49
C THR A 19 0.24 12.53 -1.60
N ASP A 20 -0.70 11.60 -1.42
CA ASP A 20 -0.96 10.47 -2.32
C ASP A 20 0.33 9.71 -2.68
N SER A 21 1.17 9.49 -1.66
CA SER A 21 2.51 8.93 -1.81
C SER A 21 2.74 7.77 -0.84
N VAL A 22 3.63 6.87 -1.23
CA VAL A 22 4.04 5.74 -0.37
C VAL A 22 5.48 5.98 0.09
N MET A 23 5.69 5.98 1.41
CA MET A 23 7.04 5.99 1.96
C MET A 23 7.66 4.59 1.96
N PHE A 24 8.70 4.40 1.16
CA PHE A 24 9.47 3.16 1.19
C PHE A 24 10.48 3.12 2.33
N ALA A 25 11.04 1.94 2.60
CA ALA A 25 12.06 1.76 3.65
C ALA A 25 13.31 2.64 3.46
N THR A 26 13.54 3.15 2.25
CA THR A 26 14.59 4.10 1.91
C THR A 26 14.30 5.54 2.34
N ASN A 27 13.19 5.79 3.04
CA ASN A 27 12.75 7.12 3.46
C ASN A 27 12.46 8.09 2.31
N GLU A 28 12.41 7.58 1.08
CA GLU A 28 11.97 8.30 -0.10
C GLU A 28 10.45 8.15 -0.24
N ALA A 29 9.77 9.29 -0.41
CA ALA A 29 8.38 9.32 -0.80
C ALA A 29 8.31 9.03 -2.31
N TYR A 30 7.82 7.84 -2.66
CA TYR A 30 7.54 7.53 -4.06
C TYR A 30 6.14 8.03 -4.41
N THR A 31 6.08 9.12 -5.16
CA THR A 31 4.83 9.67 -5.71
C THR A 31 4.45 8.93 -6.99
N ARG A 32 3.19 9.10 -7.44
CA ARG A 32 2.72 8.60 -8.74
C ARG A 32 3.65 8.98 -9.89
N GLU A 33 4.23 10.18 -9.85
CA GLU A 33 5.14 10.66 -10.90
C GLU A 33 6.47 9.88 -10.91
N ASN A 34 7.00 9.51 -9.75
CA ASN A 34 8.23 8.73 -9.64
C ASN A 34 8.04 7.31 -10.20
N TYR A 35 6.90 6.69 -9.90
CA TYR A 35 6.51 5.41 -10.49
C TYR A 35 6.25 5.49 -11.99
N ARG A 36 5.65 6.59 -12.47
CA ARG A 36 5.45 6.84 -13.89
C ARG A 36 6.78 6.98 -14.64
N LYS A 37 7.76 7.69 -14.06
CA LYS A 37 9.13 7.78 -14.61
C LYS A 37 9.84 6.44 -14.65
N ALA A 38 9.56 5.55 -13.70
CA ALA A 38 10.08 4.19 -13.66
C ALA A 38 9.38 3.20 -14.61
N GLY A 39 8.39 3.64 -15.41
CA GLY A 39 7.63 2.78 -16.31
C GLY A 39 6.59 1.88 -15.62
N MET A 40 6.33 2.10 -14.34
CA MET A 40 5.42 1.31 -13.50
C MET A 40 4.07 1.99 -13.28
N ALA A 41 3.65 2.83 -14.23
CA ALA A 41 2.46 3.67 -14.11
C ALA A 41 1.15 2.87 -13.94
N TYR A 42 1.07 1.67 -14.54
CA TYR A 42 -0.13 0.83 -14.49
C TYR A 42 -0.32 0.18 -13.11
N VAL A 43 0.75 -0.39 -12.53
CA VAL A 43 0.69 -1.05 -11.22
C VAL A 43 0.44 -0.06 -10.09
N ILE A 44 1.04 1.13 -10.18
CA ILE A 44 0.93 2.11 -9.09
C ILE A 44 -0.47 2.67 -8.95
N GLU A 45 -1.23 2.78 -10.05
CA GLU A 45 -2.59 3.30 -10.01
C GLU A 45 -3.53 2.34 -9.27
N ASP A 46 -3.44 1.04 -9.57
CA ASP A 46 -4.17 -0.02 -8.85
C ASP A 46 -3.75 -0.09 -7.37
N LEU A 47 -2.44 0.04 -7.08
CA LEU A 47 -1.92 0.05 -5.72
C LEU A 47 -2.41 1.25 -4.91
N LEU A 48 -2.33 2.46 -5.47
CA LEU A 48 -2.81 3.68 -4.83
C LEU A 48 -4.33 3.64 -4.64
N HIS A 49 -5.07 3.10 -5.61
CA HIS A 49 -6.50 2.89 -5.49
C HIS A 49 -6.83 1.94 -4.32
N PHE A 50 -6.12 0.81 -4.21
CA PHE A 50 -6.25 -0.09 -3.06
C PHE A 50 -5.96 0.62 -1.73
N CYS A 51 -4.89 1.41 -1.66
CA CYS A 51 -4.54 2.17 -0.47
C CYS A 51 -5.62 3.19 -0.08
N ARG A 52 -6.23 3.88 -1.06
CA ARG A 52 -7.35 4.80 -0.82
C ARG A 52 -8.59 4.08 -0.30
N CYS A 53 -8.96 2.95 -0.91
CA CYS A 53 -10.08 2.14 -0.41
C CYS A 53 -9.85 1.69 1.04
N MET A 54 -8.62 1.26 1.36
CA MET A 54 -8.22 0.89 2.72
C MET A 54 -8.26 2.07 3.70
N TYR A 55 -7.89 3.27 3.26
CA TYR A 55 -7.96 4.49 4.04
C TYR A 55 -9.41 4.94 4.28
N GLU A 56 -10.26 4.90 3.25
CA GLU A 56 -11.70 5.21 3.35
C GLU A 56 -12.44 4.25 4.30
N MET A 57 -12.03 2.98 4.32
CA MET A 57 -12.58 1.99 5.28
C MET A 57 -12.21 2.28 6.74
N SER A 58 -11.36 3.28 7.04
CA SER A 58 -10.94 3.65 8.41
C SER A 58 -10.50 2.44 9.24
N MET A 59 -9.71 1.57 8.63
CA MET A 59 -9.30 0.29 9.21
C MET A 59 -8.49 0.51 10.50
N ASP A 60 -9.09 0.21 11.66
CA ASP A 60 -8.36 0.20 12.92
C ASP A 60 -7.21 -0.82 12.93
N ASN A 61 -6.26 -0.63 13.85
CA ASN A 61 -5.11 -1.53 14.03
C ASN A 61 -5.53 -3.01 14.21
N VAL A 62 -6.70 -3.27 14.80
CA VAL A 62 -7.24 -4.63 14.96
C VAL A 62 -7.61 -5.25 13.62
N HIS A 63 -8.26 -4.50 12.74
CA HIS A 63 -8.64 -4.97 11.40
C HIS A 63 -7.39 -5.27 10.55
N TYR A 64 -6.37 -4.42 10.64
CA TYR A 64 -5.08 -4.69 9.99
C TYR A 64 -4.39 -5.96 10.52
N ALA A 65 -4.42 -6.18 11.83
CA ALA A 65 -3.83 -7.37 12.44
C ALA A 65 -4.56 -8.64 12.01
N LEU A 66 -5.90 -8.60 11.97
CA LEU A 66 -6.72 -9.72 11.52
C LEU A 66 -6.49 -10.03 10.03
N LEU A 67 -6.48 -9.01 9.18
CA LEU A 67 -6.24 -9.16 7.74
C LEU A 67 -4.85 -9.73 7.46
N THR A 68 -3.83 -9.26 8.20
CA THR A 68 -2.46 -9.79 8.11
C THR A 68 -2.42 -11.25 8.55
N ALA A 69 -3.12 -11.63 9.62
CA ALA A 69 -3.19 -13.02 10.06
C ALA A 69 -3.85 -13.91 8.99
N ILE A 70 -4.97 -13.48 8.41
CA ILE A 70 -5.65 -14.22 7.33
C ILE A 70 -4.68 -14.46 6.15
N VAL A 71 -3.96 -13.42 5.71
CA VAL A 71 -3.01 -13.52 4.59
C VAL A 71 -1.83 -14.45 4.91
N ILE A 72 -1.35 -14.48 6.16
CA ILE A 72 -0.26 -15.38 6.58
C ILE A 72 -0.70 -16.84 6.64
N PHE A 73 -1.96 -17.10 7.02
CA PHE A 73 -2.49 -18.46 7.20
C PHE A 73 -3.25 -18.99 5.97
N SER A 74 -3.29 -18.24 4.86
CA SER A 74 -3.90 -18.63 3.59
C SER A 74 -3.01 -19.51 2.71
#